data_AF-A0A225WXT0-F1
#
_entry.id   AF-A0A225WXT0-F1
#
_cell.length_a   1.000
_cell.length_b   1.000
_cell.length_c   1.000
_cell.angle_alpha   90.00
_cell.angle_beta   90.00
_cell.angle_gamma   90.00
#
_symmetry.space_group_name_H-M   'P 1'
#
loop_
_entity.id
_entity.type
_entity.pdbx_description
1 polymer ?
#
loop_
_entity_poly.entity_id
_entity_poly.type
_entity_poly.pdbx_seq_one_letter_code
_entity_poly.pdbx_strand_id
1 'polypeptide(L)'
;MGNVWSYYDGDVFDKAACLAEEAHACSTFYTSFRRSAAKVVLQQEASGLTSEREEVLLTLENWVSEASVLYDEDDEFPTTISMQQELVYDHTKVGDVTRANANENVPATLEENILKGLTSNPLSTPDSIYKILVQLGKRLGGDEFLRVVGKYPRAARLFASQQLIARSDVGNTFQMNLLHRDFSQAASVVGKAAYGDGVLETKRNRLKEAAKLLKVSLETTSPSITSALSLSAIDLHELSVSRSADSFNQVMTNEMLQLLETQRSMERTLAIPAGLLVGSSLVETIQKLVTLHPVHRQALVLAVDCAEQYTVPPRQFWWTLLRVLVRTDQWETLLALAGVVRPPIGYVPIVEVMLDDNKYELVRDLVEVIQDNDEREQILALLAEDQDEDDDQGEQQFDTL
;
A
#
# COMPACT_ATOMS: atom_id res chain seq x y z
N MET A 1 14.73 9.57 -24.63
CA MET A 1 15.03 8.85 -23.37
C MET A 1 15.54 9.88 -22.38
N GLY A 2 14.71 10.69 -21.72
CA GLY A 2 13.51 10.35 -20.97
C GLY A 2 13.87 10.49 -19.49
N ASN A 3 14.15 11.74 -19.06
CA ASN A 3 14.48 12.09 -17.67
C ASN A 3 13.24 11.88 -16.80
N VAL A 4 12.99 10.64 -16.38
CA VAL A 4 11.90 10.29 -15.43
C VAL A 4 12.28 10.66 -13.98
N TRP A 5 13.53 11.05 -13.74
CA TRP A 5 14.07 11.30 -12.41
C TRP A 5 14.26 12.78 -12.05
N SER A 6 13.79 13.73 -12.88
CA SER A 6 13.90 15.17 -12.58
C SER A 6 12.83 15.68 -11.60
N TYR A 7 11.95 14.82 -11.08
CA TYR A 7 10.96 15.20 -10.06
C TYR A 7 11.58 15.43 -8.67
N TYR A 8 12.82 14.99 -8.46
CA TYR A 8 13.59 15.22 -7.24
C TYR A 8 14.51 16.45 -7.38
N ASP A 9 13.99 17.58 -7.85
CA ASP A 9 14.75 18.85 -7.88
C ASP A 9 14.91 19.47 -6.47
N GLY A 10 14.76 18.66 -5.41
CA GLY A 10 14.90 19.02 -4.01
C GLY A 10 14.90 17.79 -3.09
N ASP A 11 15.55 17.93 -1.93
CA ASP A 11 15.65 16.91 -0.87
C ASP A 11 14.30 16.52 -0.23
N VAL A 12 13.20 17.19 -0.60
CA VAL A 12 11.88 17.06 0.01
C VAL A 12 10.86 16.70 -1.08
N PHE A 13 10.13 15.61 -0.87
CA PHE A 13 9.05 15.19 -1.74
C PHE A 13 7.84 16.13 -1.57
N ASP A 14 7.46 16.79 -2.66
CA ASP A 14 6.27 17.64 -2.73
C ASP A 14 5.19 16.96 -3.59
N LYS A 15 4.22 16.33 -2.91
CA LYS A 15 3.07 15.69 -3.55
C LYS A 15 2.28 16.67 -4.41
N ALA A 16 2.11 17.92 -3.99
CA ALA A 16 1.31 18.89 -4.71
C ALA A 16 1.97 19.28 -6.03
N ALA A 17 3.30 19.44 -6.03
CA ALA A 17 4.06 19.70 -7.26
C ALA A 17 3.99 18.51 -8.24
N CYS A 18 4.11 17.27 -7.76
CA CYS A 18 3.99 16.08 -8.60
C CYS A 18 2.62 15.95 -9.27
N LEU A 19 1.56 16.42 -8.62
CA LEU A 19 0.19 16.28 -9.11
C LEU A 19 -0.35 17.55 -9.79
N ALA A 20 0.40 18.66 -9.81
CA ALA A 20 -0.10 19.96 -10.24
C ALA A 20 -0.61 19.98 -11.70
N GLU A 21 0.06 19.27 -12.60
CA GLU A 21 -0.33 19.22 -14.02
C GLU A 21 -1.64 18.45 -14.24
N GLU A 22 -1.89 17.39 -13.46
CA GLU A 22 -3.06 16.53 -13.62
C GLU A 22 -4.22 16.90 -12.67
N ALA A 23 -3.95 17.62 -11.58
CA ALA A 23 -4.92 17.92 -10.53
C ALA A 23 -6.17 18.67 -11.05
N HIS A 24 -5.98 19.61 -11.98
CA HIS A 24 -7.11 20.37 -12.52
C HIS A 24 -8.02 19.52 -13.41
N ALA A 25 -7.44 18.66 -14.25
CA ALA A 25 -8.20 17.72 -15.07
C ALA A 25 -8.91 16.67 -14.20
N CYS A 26 -8.23 16.15 -13.16
CA CYS A 26 -8.82 15.22 -12.21
C CYS A 26 -10.01 15.85 -11.46
N SER A 27 -9.88 17.06 -10.92
CA SER A 27 -10.97 17.71 -10.18
C SER A 27 -12.16 18.08 -11.08
N THR A 28 -11.92 18.54 -12.32
CA THR A 28 -13.01 18.80 -13.28
C THR A 28 -13.76 17.52 -13.66
N PHE A 29 -13.05 16.40 -13.81
CA PHE A 29 -13.67 15.09 -13.98
C PHE A 29 -14.52 14.71 -12.76
N TYR A 30 -13.97 14.71 -11.55
CA TYR A 30 -14.68 14.27 -10.34
C TYR A 30 -15.86 15.16 -9.98
N THR A 31 -15.77 16.48 -10.21
CA THR A 31 -16.92 17.38 -10.01
C THR A 31 -18.07 17.07 -10.96
N SER A 32 -17.77 16.73 -12.22
CA SER A 32 -18.78 16.33 -13.20
C SER A 32 -19.35 14.94 -12.88
N PHE A 33 -18.47 13.99 -12.54
CA PHE A 33 -18.84 12.63 -12.18
C PHE A 33 -19.67 12.58 -10.88
N ARG A 34 -19.37 13.41 -9.89
CA ARG A 34 -20.16 13.55 -8.65
C ARG A 34 -21.61 13.95 -8.94
N ARG A 35 -21.83 14.86 -9.91
CA ARG A 35 -23.20 15.23 -10.32
C ARG A 35 -23.92 14.04 -10.97
N SER A 36 -23.20 13.24 -11.77
CA SER A 36 -23.72 12.00 -12.34
C SER A 36 -24.11 11.01 -11.25
N ALA A 37 -23.18 10.68 -10.33
CA ALA A 37 -23.43 9.79 -9.21
C ALA A 37 -24.61 10.24 -8.34
N ALA A 38 -24.71 11.54 -8.05
CA ALA A 38 -25.84 12.10 -7.31
C ALA A 38 -27.17 11.95 -8.07
N LYS A 39 -27.17 12.08 -9.40
CA LYS A 39 -28.36 11.86 -10.24
C LYS A 39 -28.79 10.38 -10.20
N VAL A 40 -27.85 9.45 -10.33
CA VAL A 40 -28.12 8.00 -10.22
C VAL A 40 -28.73 7.66 -8.87
N VAL A 41 -28.16 8.20 -7.79
CA VAL A 41 -28.66 8.05 -6.42
C VAL A 41 -30.10 8.56 -6.24
N LEU A 42 -30.49 9.61 -6.97
CA LEU A 42 -31.85 10.17 -6.92
C LEU A 42 -32.86 9.39 -7.79
N GLN A 43 -32.40 8.72 -8.84
CA GLN A 43 -33.27 8.05 -9.82
C GLN A 43 -33.66 6.62 -9.44
N GLN A 44 -32.82 5.90 -8.69
CA GLN A 44 -33.18 4.57 -8.21
C GLN A 44 -34.17 4.66 -7.04
N GLU A 45 -35.18 3.79 -6.97
CA GLU A 45 -36.03 3.58 -5.78
C GLU A 45 -35.33 2.64 -4.79
N ALA A 46 -35.41 2.91 -3.48
CA ALA A 46 -34.63 2.13 -2.51
C ALA A 46 -35.18 0.72 -2.47
N SER A 47 -34.45 -0.27 -3.00
CA SER A 47 -34.72 -1.68 -2.71
C SER A 47 -34.38 -1.89 -1.23
N GLY A 48 -35.37 -1.60 -0.37
CA GLY A 48 -35.27 -1.75 1.08
C GLY A 48 -35.33 -3.21 1.54
N LEU A 49 -34.98 -4.16 0.68
CA LEU A 49 -35.02 -5.58 0.99
C LEU A 49 -33.86 -5.90 1.92
N THR A 50 -34.20 -6.28 3.16
CA THR A 50 -33.22 -6.65 4.19
C THR A 50 -32.32 -7.80 3.75
N SER A 51 -32.81 -8.67 2.85
CA SER A 51 -32.06 -9.78 2.29
C SER A 51 -30.89 -9.32 1.42
N GLU A 52 -31.09 -8.35 0.53
CA GLU A 52 -30.02 -7.79 -0.32
C GLU A 52 -28.96 -7.09 0.53
N ARG A 53 -29.40 -6.41 1.60
CA ARG A 53 -28.50 -5.78 2.58
C ARG A 53 -27.63 -6.82 3.29
N GLU A 54 -28.19 -7.93 3.72
CA GLU A 54 -27.43 -8.99 4.41
C GLU A 54 -26.43 -9.67 3.46
N GLU A 55 -26.82 -9.92 2.20
CA GLU A 55 -25.93 -10.50 1.20
C GLU A 55 -24.73 -9.59 0.88
N VAL A 56 -24.97 -8.30 0.66
CA VAL A 56 -23.89 -7.33 0.41
C VAL A 56 -22.97 -7.22 1.63
N LEU A 57 -23.50 -7.26 2.86
CA LEU A 57 -22.65 -7.25 4.05
C LEU A 57 -21.84 -8.53 4.20
N LEU A 58 -22.41 -9.69 3.87
CA LEU A 58 -21.71 -10.98 3.87
C LEU A 58 -20.59 -11.06 2.83
N THR A 59 -20.81 -10.51 1.62
CA THR A 59 -19.75 -10.43 0.60
C THR A 59 -18.60 -9.54 1.05
N LEU A 60 -18.90 -8.45 1.77
CA LEU A 60 -17.89 -7.53 2.30
C LEU A 60 -17.18 -8.09 3.55
N GLU A 61 -17.85 -8.89 4.37
CA GLU A 61 -17.22 -9.58 5.50
C GLU A 61 -16.24 -10.66 5.03
N ASN A 62 -16.57 -11.36 3.95
CA ASN A 62 -15.70 -12.34 3.31
C ASN A 62 -14.75 -11.73 2.26
N TRP A 63 -14.61 -10.41 2.24
CA TRP A 63 -13.77 -9.71 1.28
C TRP A 63 -12.30 -10.07 1.51
N VAL A 64 -11.67 -10.70 0.52
CA VAL A 64 -10.23 -10.98 0.54
C VAL A 64 -9.49 -9.66 0.39
N SER A 65 -8.78 -9.24 1.44
CA SER A 65 -8.05 -7.97 1.40
C SER A 65 -6.90 -8.07 0.38
N GLU A 66 -6.71 -7.02 -0.43
CA GLU A 66 -5.57 -6.94 -1.35
C GLU A 66 -4.24 -7.05 -0.57
N ALA A 67 -4.24 -6.59 0.68
CA ALA A 67 -3.10 -6.65 1.58
C ALA A 67 -2.72 -8.10 1.94
N SER A 68 -3.69 -9.03 2.06
CA SER A 68 -3.42 -10.45 2.27
C SER A 68 -2.95 -11.19 1.02
N VAL A 69 -2.92 -10.55 -0.15
CA VAL A 69 -2.42 -11.16 -1.40
C VAL A 69 -1.00 -10.68 -1.72
N LEU A 70 -0.68 -9.41 -1.45
CA LEU A 70 0.62 -8.82 -1.77
C LEU A 70 1.74 -9.17 -0.77
N TYR A 71 1.39 -9.44 0.49
CA TYR A 71 2.38 -9.69 1.56
C TYR A 71 2.40 -11.15 2.04
N ASP A 72 1.58 -12.00 1.43
CA ASP A 72 1.50 -13.44 1.69
C ASP A 72 2.29 -14.24 0.63
N GLU A 73 2.99 -13.55 -0.28
CA GLU A 73 4.14 -14.17 -0.94
C GLU A 73 5.25 -14.34 0.11
N ASP A 74 5.52 -15.60 0.43
CA ASP A 74 6.66 -16.14 1.21
C ASP A 74 8.05 -15.59 0.78
N ASP A 75 8.11 -14.71 -0.22
CA ASP A 75 9.31 -14.14 -0.79
C ASP A 75 9.62 -12.70 -0.31
N GLU A 76 8.66 -11.94 0.23
CA GLU A 76 8.95 -10.60 0.79
C GLU A 76 9.46 -10.68 2.26
N PHE A 77 9.11 -11.78 2.93
CA PHE A 77 9.78 -12.28 4.12
C PHE A 77 10.43 -13.60 3.75
N PRO A 78 11.76 -13.77 3.74
CA PRO A 78 12.36 -15.06 3.44
C PRO A 78 12.00 -16.09 4.53
N THR A 79 10.88 -16.79 4.35
CA THR A 79 10.58 -18.08 4.96
C THR A 79 11.31 -19.13 4.13
N THR A 80 12.62 -19.24 4.35
CA THR A 80 13.39 -20.50 4.40
C THR A 80 14.90 -20.25 4.36
N ILE A 81 15.47 -19.97 5.52
CA ILE A 81 16.68 -20.68 5.93
C ILE A 81 16.36 -21.27 7.30
N SER A 82 16.15 -22.58 7.38
CA SER A 82 16.01 -23.27 8.67
C SER A 82 17.36 -23.26 9.40
N MET A 83 17.67 -22.16 10.07
CA MET A 83 18.66 -22.20 11.15
C MET A 83 17.91 -22.74 12.37
N GLN A 84 18.25 -23.96 12.77
CA GLN A 84 17.54 -24.79 13.75
C GLN A 84 17.48 -24.22 15.18
N GLN A 85 17.85 -22.95 15.40
CA GLN A 85 17.95 -22.38 16.74
C GLN A 85 17.68 -20.87 16.76
N GLU A 86 16.63 -20.49 17.48
CA GLU A 86 16.18 -19.11 17.73
C GLU A 86 17.20 -18.34 18.58
N LEU A 87 17.35 -17.03 18.32
CA LEU A 87 18.02 -16.10 19.25
C LEU A 87 17.03 -15.68 20.35
N VAL A 88 16.75 -16.58 21.30
CA VAL A 88 15.93 -16.25 22.47
C VAL A 88 16.74 -15.38 23.42
N TYR A 89 16.27 -14.15 23.67
CA TYR A 89 16.82 -13.27 24.70
C TYR A 89 15.76 -12.93 25.75
N ASP A 90 16.19 -12.90 27.02
CA ASP A 90 15.33 -12.67 28.17
C ASP A 90 15.61 -11.29 28.77
N HIS A 91 14.64 -10.38 28.63
CA HIS A 91 14.69 -9.01 29.15
C HIS A 91 14.77 -8.93 30.68
N THR A 92 14.57 -10.03 31.41
CA THR A 92 14.49 -9.99 32.88
C THR A 92 15.85 -9.99 33.60
N LYS A 93 16.97 -10.14 32.87
CA LYS A 93 18.32 -10.00 33.43
C LYS A 93 18.84 -8.56 33.36
N VAL A 94 18.03 -7.60 33.81
CA VAL A 94 18.47 -6.21 34.00
C VAL A 94 19.24 -6.10 35.32
N GLY A 95 20.53 -6.40 35.26
CA GLY A 95 21.51 -5.97 36.26
C GLY A 95 21.99 -4.56 35.93
N ASP A 96 21.26 -3.58 36.46
CA ASP A 96 21.69 -2.23 36.84
C ASP A 96 23.06 -1.73 36.30
N VAL A 97 23.05 -0.95 35.21
CA VAL A 97 24.08 0.07 34.95
C VAL A 97 23.41 1.33 34.41
N THR A 98 23.05 2.20 35.32
CA THR A 98 22.74 3.60 35.04
C THR A 98 23.99 4.33 34.52
N ARG A 99 23.81 5.14 33.47
CA ARG A 99 24.66 6.26 33.03
C ARG A 99 26.14 5.92 32.71
N ALA A 100 26.43 5.64 31.45
CA ALA A 100 27.77 5.83 30.89
C ALA A 100 27.72 6.55 29.53
N ASN A 101 28.67 7.46 29.36
CA ASN A 101 28.72 8.53 28.38
C ASN A 101 28.66 8.06 26.92
N ALA A 102 28.08 8.89 26.07
CA ALA A 102 27.92 8.71 24.62
C ALA A 102 29.24 8.81 23.82
N ASN A 103 30.41 8.49 24.39
CA ASN A 103 31.70 8.66 23.71
C ASN A 103 32.86 7.81 24.29
N GLU A 104 32.61 6.56 24.68
CA GLU A 104 33.72 5.64 24.98
C GLU A 104 33.62 4.36 24.15
N ASN A 105 34.68 4.13 23.38
CA ASN A 105 34.96 2.87 22.72
C ASN A 105 34.84 1.74 23.75
N VAL A 106 33.78 0.93 23.62
CA VAL A 106 33.70 -0.39 24.27
C VAL A 106 35.03 -1.11 24.03
N PRO A 107 35.72 -1.62 25.05
CA PRO A 107 36.98 -2.34 24.88
C PRO A 107 36.74 -3.48 23.88
N ALA A 108 37.55 -3.53 22.82
CA ALA A 108 37.42 -4.54 21.77
C ALA A 108 37.61 -5.94 22.39
N THR A 109 36.50 -6.57 22.74
CA THR A 109 36.49 -7.95 23.23
C THR A 109 37.05 -8.85 22.14
N LEU A 110 37.63 -10.00 22.52
CA LEU A 110 38.12 -10.99 21.55
C LEU A 110 37.01 -11.33 20.55
N GLU A 111 35.78 -11.43 21.03
CA GLU A 111 34.58 -11.74 20.25
C GLU A 111 34.23 -10.61 19.27
N GLU A 112 34.34 -9.34 19.65
CA GLU A 112 34.14 -8.20 18.73
C GLU A 112 35.20 -8.19 17.61
N ASN A 113 36.46 -8.51 17.94
CA ASN A 113 37.53 -8.61 16.94
C ASN A 113 37.31 -9.78 15.97
N ILE A 114 36.82 -10.91 16.46
CA ILE A 114 36.43 -12.06 15.62
C ILE A 114 35.22 -11.67 14.75
N LEU A 115 34.21 -11.00 15.30
CA LEU A 115 33.04 -10.53 14.56
C LEU A 115 33.45 -9.57 13.43
N LYS A 116 34.36 -8.64 13.71
CA LYS A 116 34.95 -7.75 12.70
C LYS A 116 35.63 -8.55 11.57
N GLY A 117 36.47 -9.52 11.92
CA GLY A 117 37.14 -10.37 10.94
C GLY A 117 36.17 -11.18 10.06
N LEU A 118 35.13 -11.75 10.67
CA LEU A 118 34.11 -12.53 9.97
C LEU A 118 33.20 -11.65 9.09
N THR A 119 32.91 -10.42 9.50
CA THR A 119 32.06 -9.50 8.74
C THR A 119 32.80 -8.84 7.58
N SER A 120 34.11 -8.60 7.72
CA SER A 120 34.96 -8.10 6.63
C SER A 120 35.31 -9.16 5.58
N ASN A 121 35.24 -10.46 5.90
CA ASN A 121 35.55 -11.53 4.94
C ASN A 121 34.30 -11.96 4.14
N PRO A 122 34.23 -11.75 2.82
CA PRO A 122 33.06 -12.12 2.01
C PRO A 122 32.79 -13.63 2.00
N LEU A 123 33.80 -14.49 2.22
CA LEU A 123 33.67 -15.95 2.26
C LEU A 123 33.19 -16.50 3.61
N SER A 124 33.06 -15.66 4.63
CA SER A 124 32.55 -16.07 5.94
C SER A 124 31.12 -16.60 5.83
N THR A 125 30.81 -17.69 6.55
CA THR A 125 29.48 -18.27 6.54
C THR A 125 28.53 -17.56 7.53
N PRO A 126 27.23 -17.46 7.23
CA PRO A 126 26.22 -16.93 8.15
C PRO A 126 26.21 -17.63 9.53
N ASP A 127 26.44 -18.95 9.56
CA ASP A 127 26.52 -19.76 10.78
C ASP A 127 27.71 -19.37 11.67
N SER A 128 28.86 -19.04 11.09
CA SER A 128 30.02 -18.56 11.85
C SER A 128 29.76 -17.20 12.50
N ILE A 129 29.08 -16.29 11.78
CA ILE A 129 28.67 -14.99 12.33
C ILE A 129 27.66 -15.21 13.46
N TYR A 130 26.67 -16.09 13.26
CA TYR A 130 25.66 -16.44 14.26
C TYR A 130 26.27 -16.96 15.57
N LYS A 131 27.19 -17.92 15.49
CA LYS A 131 27.84 -18.50 16.68
C LYS A 131 28.53 -17.43 17.53
N ILE A 132 29.19 -16.47 16.87
CA ILE A 132 29.84 -15.36 17.57
C ILE A 132 28.81 -14.39 18.14
N LEU A 133 27.71 -14.10 17.44
CA LEU A 133 26.61 -13.28 17.99
C LEU A 133 26.02 -13.89 19.27
N VAL A 134 25.79 -15.21 19.30
CA VAL A 134 25.30 -15.91 20.51
C VAL A 134 26.29 -15.80 21.67
N GLN A 135 27.60 -15.93 21.39
CA GLN A 135 28.63 -15.81 22.42
C GLN A 135 28.77 -14.37 22.95
N LEU A 136 28.66 -13.40 22.05
CA LEU A 136 28.76 -11.97 22.36
C LEU A 136 27.55 -11.49 23.17
N GLY A 137 26.34 -11.98 22.84
CA GLY A 137 25.12 -11.70 23.60
C GLY A 137 25.07 -12.35 24.99
N LYS A 138 25.84 -13.42 25.25
CA LYS A 138 25.99 -14.00 26.60
C LYS A 138 26.92 -13.19 27.50
N ARG A 139 27.78 -12.34 26.91
CA ARG A 139 28.83 -11.61 27.63
C ARG A 139 28.53 -10.13 27.80
N LEU A 140 27.96 -9.50 26.78
CA LEU A 140 27.58 -8.08 26.80
C LEU A 140 26.13 -7.92 27.23
N GLY A 141 25.82 -6.84 27.93
CA GLY A 141 24.43 -6.45 28.23
C GLY A 141 23.68 -6.00 26.98
N GLY A 142 22.34 -5.97 27.02
CA GLY A 142 21.47 -5.72 25.85
C GLY A 142 21.89 -4.51 24.99
N ASP A 143 21.92 -3.31 25.55
CA ASP A 143 22.24 -2.10 24.80
C ASP A 143 23.69 -2.07 24.28
N GLU A 144 24.62 -2.65 25.04
CA GLU A 144 26.03 -2.75 24.65
C GLU A 144 26.22 -3.74 23.51
N PHE A 145 25.54 -4.89 23.58
CA PHE A 145 25.47 -5.88 22.52
C PHE A 145 24.91 -5.27 21.22
N LEU A 146 23.75 -4.61 21.28
CA LEU A 146 23.13 -3.99 20.10
C LEU A 146 24.01 -2.88 19.52
N ARG A 147 24.71 -2.12 20.38
CA ARG A 147 25.70 -1.13 19.94
C ARG A 147 26.85 -1.79 19.20
N VAL A 148 27.38 -2.92 19.67
CA VAL A 148 28.48 -3.64 18.99
C VAL A 148 28.01 -4.27 17.68
N VAL A 149 26.85 -4.92 17.66
CA VAL A 149 26.32 -5.61 16.47
C VAL A 149 26.02 -4.63 15.34
N GLY A 150 25.38 -3.49 15.63
CA GLY A 150 25.04 -2.52 14.59
C GLY A 150 26.24 -1.77 14.00
N LYS A 151 27.43 -1.80 14.62
CA LYS A 151 28.67 -1.30 13.98
C LYS A 151 29.03 -2.05 12.70
N TYR A 152 28.58 -3.31 12.57
CA TYR A 152 28.95 -4.19 11.48
C TYR A 152 27.73 -4.51 10.60
N PRO A 153 27.58 -3.89 9.40
CA PRO A 153 26.35 -3.99 8.59
C PRO A 153 25.93 -5.42 8.24
N ARG A 154 26.89 -6.33 8.06
CA ARG A 154 26.60 -7.74 7.76
C ARG A 154 26.07 -8.51 8.97
N ALA A 155 26.58 -8.22 10.17
CA ALA A 155 26.10 -8.82 11.41
C ALA A 155 24.74 -8.23 11.80
N ALA A 156 24.57 -6.91 11.66
CA ALA A 156 23.32 -6.20 11.91
C ALA A 156 22.17 -6.75 11.06
N ARG A 157 22.40 -6.95 9.75
CA ARG A 157 21.41 -7.55 8.84
C ARG A 157 21.05 -8.98 9.24
N LEU A 158 22.04 -9.82 9.58
CA LEU A 158 21.81 -11.20 10.01
C LEU A 158 21.06 -11.27 11.34
N PHE A 159 21.41 -10.40 12.29
CA PHE A 159 20.70 -10.30 13.56
C PHE A 159 19.26 -9.84 13.36
N ALA A 160 19.04 -8.79 12.56
CA ALA A 160 17.71 -8.27 12.27
C ALA A 160 16.82 -9.27 11.53
N SER A 161 17.35 -10.00 10.55
CA SER A 161 16.59 -11.03 9.84
C SER A 161 16.18 -12.18 10.77
N GLN A 162 17.06 -12.61 11.67
CA GLN A 162 16.74 -13.68 12.63
C GLN A 162 15.67 -13.28 13.65
N GLN A 163 15.70 -12.04 14.16
CA GLN A 163 14.67 -11.55 15.08
C GLN A 163 13.30 -11.46 14.39
N LEU A 164 13.27 -11.04 13.12
CA LEU A 164 12.04 -11.00 12.33
C LEU A 164 11.46 -12.40 12.06
N ILE A 165 12.31 -13.40 11.76
CA ILE A 165 11.91 -14.78 11.48
C ILE A 165 11.36 -15.49 12.74
N ALA A 166 11.93 -15.20 13.91
CA ALA A 166 11.55 -15.87 15.16
C ALA A 166 10.26 -15.31 15.81
N ARG A 167 9.59 -14.33 15.19
CA ARG A 167 8.50 -13.53 15.80
C ARG A 167 8.88 -12.93 17.18
N SER A 168 10.16 -12.96 17.54
CA SER A 168 10.71 -12.50 18.80
C SER A 168 11.30 -11.11 18.59
N ASP A 169 10.66 -10.13 19.21
CA ASP A 169 11.11 -8.76 19.42
C ASP A 169 11.63 -7.97 18.21
N VAL A 170 10.67 -7.49 17.42
CA VAL A 170 10.71 -6.16 16.76
C VAL A 170 11.34 -5.09 17.67
N GLY A 171 11.22 -5.22 19.00
CA GLY A 171 11.83 -4.33 19.99
C GLY A 171 13.36 -4.28 19.92
N ASN A 172 14.06 -5.42 19.75
CA ASN A 172 15.52 -5.44 19.75
C ASN A 172 16.10 -4.82 18.47
N THR A 173 15.47 -5.08 17.32
CA THR A 173 15.87 -4.48 16.04
C THR A 173 15.58 -2.97 16.02
N PHE A 174 14.43 -2.57 16.56
CA PHE A 174 14.09 -1.17 16.77
C PHE A 174 15.10 -0.46 17.68
N GLN A 175 15.43 -1.05 18.83
CA GLN A 175 16.39 -0.48 19.78
C GLN A 175 17.80 -0.40 19.20
N MET A 176 18.24 -1.41 18.44
CA MET A 176 19.51 -1.39 17.71
C MET A 176 19.56 -0.18 16.76
N ASN A 177 18.55 -0.01 15.92
CA ASN A 177 18.50 1.09 14.96
C ASN A 177 18.49 2.46 15.67
N LEU A 178 17.79 2.58 16.80
CA LEU A 178 17.76 3.81 17.60
C LEU A 178 19.14 4.14 18.20
N LEU A 179 19.87 3.14 18.71
CA LEU A 179 21.22 3.31 19.27
C LEU A 179 22.24 3.75 18.21
N HIS A 180 22.06 3.33 16.95
CA HIS A 180 22.90 3.72 15.81
C HIS A 180 22.45 5.01 15.11
N ARG A 181 21.34 5.63 15.56
CA ARG A 181 20.72 6.82 14.94
C ARG A 181 20.19 6.57 13.52
N ASP A 182 19.93 5.32 13.17
CA ASP A 182 19.33 4.93 11.90
C ASP A 182 17.81 5.02 11.98
N PHE A 183 17.29 6.25 12.04
CA PHE A 183 15.86 6.51 12.24
C PHE A 183 14.98 6.04 11.08
N SER A 184 15.49 6.05 9.84
CA SER A 184 14.80 5.51 8.66
C SER A 184 14.48 4.01 8.81
N GLN A 185 15.48 3.23 9.21
CA GLN A 185 15.30 1.79 9.45
C GLN A 185 14.45 1.51 10.69
N ALA A 186 14.58 2.32 11.75
CA ALA A 186 13.69 2.24 12.90
C ALA A 186 12.22 2.50 12.51
N ALA A 187 11.96 3.49 11.64
CA ALA A 187 10.63 3.78 11.13
C ALA A 187 10.07 2.63 10.30
N SER A 188 10.88 2.00 9.45
CA SER A 188 10.48 0.82 8.68
C SER A 188 10.05 -0.34 9.58
N VAL A 189 10.81 -0.61 10.65
CA VAL A 189 10.48 -1.64 11.65
C VAL A 189 9.14 -1.35 12.33
N VAL A 190 8.91 -0.11 12.76
CA VAL A 190 7.64 0.30 13.39
C VAL A 190 6.47 0.25 12.39
N GLY A 191 6.68 0.66 11.14
CA GLY A 191 5.69 0.62 10.07
C GLY A 191 5.25 -0.82 9.76
N LYS A 192 6.21 -1.74 9.63
CA LYS A 192 5.94 -3.18 9.48
C LYS A 192 5.17 -3.75 10.67
N ALA A 193 5.55 -3.36 11.89
CA ALA A 193 4.83 -3.76 13.09
C ALA A 193 3.40 -3.18 13.14
N ALA A 194 3.17 -1.99 12.58
CA ALA A 194 1.82 -1.42 12.48
C ALA A 194 0.92 -2.20 11.52
N TYR A 195 1.50 -2.80 10.48
CA TYR A 195 0.74 -3.59 9.51
C TYR A 195 0.13 -4.85 10.15
N GLY A 196 0.91 -5.58 10.95
CA GLY A 196 0.46 -6.78 11.66
C GLY A 196 -0.47 -6.53 12.86
N ASP A 197 -0.75 -5.27 13.20
CA ASP A 197 -1.67 -4.93 14.29
C ASP A 197 -3.13 -5.00 13.83
N GLY A 198 -3.90 -5.93 14.40
CA GLY A 198 -5.34 -6.03 14.17
C GLY A 198 -6.17 -4.93 14.86
N VAL A 199 -5.61 -4.23 15.85
CA VAL A 199 -6.30 -3.15 16.57
C VAL A 199 -5.96 -1.81 15.93
N LEU A 200 -6.97 -1.10 15.40
CA LEU A 200 -6.77 0.20 14.73
C LEU A 200 -5.99 1.19 15.60
N GLU A 201 -6.32 1.30 16.88
CA GLU A 201 -5.70 2.31 17.74
C GLU A 201 -4.19 2.06 17.93
N THR A 202 -3.78 0.78 18.03
CA THR A 202 -2.35 0.43 18.13
C THR A 202 -1.65 0.65 16.80
N LYS A 203 -2.26 0.23 15.69
CA LYS A 203 -1.77 0.50 14.32
C LYS A 203 -1.55 1.99 14.07
N ARG A 204 -2.54 2.83 14.41
CA ARG A 204 -2.48 4.28 14.28
C ARG A 204 -1.36 4.88 15.14
N ASN A 205 -1.22 4.43 16.39
CA ASN A 205 -0.16 4.93 17.26
C ASN A 205 1.23 4.55 16.73
N ARG A 206 1.41 3.32 16.22
CA ARG A 206 2.67 2.91 15.58
C ARG A 206 2.97 3.70 14.31
N LEU A 207 1.99 3.90 13.42
CA LEU A 207 2.16 4.74 12.23
C LEU A 207 2.54 6.18 12.58
N LYS A 208 1.96 6.75 13.66
CA LYS A 208 2.36 8.07 14.18
C LYS A 208 3.82 8.08 14.64
N GLU A 209 4.28 7.04 15.33
CA GLU A 209 5.69 6.92 15.72
C GLU A 209 6.60 6.76 14.49
N ALA A 210 6.22 5.96 13.49
CA ALA A 210 6.97 5.84 12.24
C ALA A 210 7.11 7.19 11.53
N ALA A 211 6.02 7.96 11.41
CA ALA A 211 6.05 9.30 10.81
C ALA A 211 6.96 10.28 11.59
N LYS A 212 6.98 10.19 12.93
CA LYS A 212 7.89 10.99 13.77
C LYS A 212 9.35 10.59 13.55
N LEU A 213 9.65 9.31 13.46
CA LEU A 213 11.01 8.82 13.22
C LEU A 213 11.54 9.24 11.85
N LEU A 214 10.72 9.18 10.81
CA LEU A 214 11.06 9.70 9.48
C LEU A 214 11.30 11.21 9.52
N LYS A 215 10.51 11.96 10.30
CA LYS A 215 10.75 13.39 10.52
C LYS A 215 12.12 13.64 11.15
N VAL A 216 12.46 12.90 12.20
CA VAL A 216 13.75 13.00 12.89
C VAL A 216 14.90 12.59 11.96
N SER A 217 14.70 11.59 11.09
CA SER A 217 15.66 11.21 10.05
C SER A 217 15.95 12.39 9.11
N LEU A 218 14.91 13.04 8.60
CA LEU A 218 15.04 14.21 7.70
C LEU A 218 15.73 15.39 8.39
N GLU A 219 15.43 15.65 9.65
CA GLU A 219 16.07 16.71 10.44
C GLU A 219 17.56 16.40 10.71
N THR A 220 17.89 15.14 11.02
CA THR A 220 19.26 14.70 11.33
C THR A 220 20.15 14.65 10.09
N THR A 221 19.61 14.19 8.97
CA THR A 221 20.36 14.01 7.71
C THR A 221 20.47 15.31 6.91
N SER A 222 19.93 16.44 7.42
CA SER A 222 20.01 17.73 6.73
C SER A 222 21.44 18.27 6.77
N PRO A 223 22.17 18.31 5.63
CA PRO A 223 23.55 18.73 5.66
C PRO A 223 23.64 20.22 5.94
N SER A 224 24.42 20.60 6.95
CA SER A 224 24.91 21.98 7.07
C SER A 224 25.72 22.37 5.83
N ILE A 225 25.79 23.66 5.51
CA ILE A 225 26.58 24.18 4.37
C ILE A 225 28.03 23.67 4.43
N THR A 226 28.61 23.62 5.64
CA THR A 226 29.96 23.14 5.88
C THR A 226 30.12 21.64 5.61
N SER A 227 29.15 20.81 6.00
CA SER A 227 29.18 19.37 5.74
C SER A 227 28.95 19.05 4.26
N ALA A 228 28.08 19.79 3.58
CA ALA A 228 27.83 19.61 2.15
C ALA A 228 29.08 19.85 1.31
N LEU A 229 29.89 20.86 1.66
CA LEU A 229 31.14 21.19 0.95
C LEU A 229 32.26 20.17 1.17
N SER A 230 32.17 19.36 2.24
CA SER A 230 33.18 18.34 2.58
C SER A 230 32.92 16.97 1.95
N LEU A 231 31.71 16.71 1.48
CA LEU A 231 31.30 15.43 0.94
C LEU A 231 31.66 15.32 -0.54
N SER A 232 31.94 14.10 -1.00
CA SER A 232 32.12 13.87 -2.44
C SER A 232 30.77 14.02 -3.15
N ALA A 233 30.80 14.27 -4.47
CA ALA A 233 29.59 14.35 -5.27
C ALA A 233 28.75 13.05 -5.20
N ILE A 234 29.40 11.90 -5.01
CA ILE A 234 28.75 10.59 -4.89
C ILE A 234 28.04 10.48 -3.53
N ASP A 235 28.71 10.85 -2.44
CA ASP A 235 28.13 10.77 -1.09
C ASP A 235 26.96 11.76 -0.94
N LEU A 236 27.06 12.95 -1.54
CA LEU A 236 25.96 13.91 -1.61
C LEU A 236 24.76 13.36 -2.36
N HIS A 237 25.00 12.67 -3.48
CA HIS A 237 23.92 12.06 -4.24
C HIS A 237 23.23 10.94 -3.44
N GLU A 238 23.98 10.06 -2.79
CA GLU A 238 23.41 8.99 -1.95
C GLU A 238 22.59 9.55 -0.77
N LEU A 239 23.07 10.63 -0.14
CA LEU A 239 22.32 11.35 0.89
C LEU A 239 21.04 11.99 0.35
N SER A 240 21.07 12.60 -0.84
CA SER A 240 19.86 13.17 -1.46
C SER A 240 18.81 12.10 -1.77
N VAL A 241 19.24 10.92 -2.25
CA VAL A 241 18.35 9.79 -2.57
C VAL A 241 17.73 9.19 -1.30
N SER A 242 18.52 9.00 -0.25
CA SER A 242 17.98 8.51 1.03
C SER A 242 17.02 9.50 1.69
N ARG A 243 17.31 10.80 1.61
CA ARG A 243 16.43 11.86 2.10
C ARG A 243 15.12 11.94 1.32
N SER A 244 15.18 11.86 -0.01
CA SER A 244 13.98 11.89 -0.82
C SER A 244 13.08 10.66 -0.57
N ALA A 245 13.68 9.49 -0.35
CA ALA A 245 12.96 8.28 0.06
C ALA A 245 12.30 8.45 1.44
N ASP A 246 13.02 8.97 2.44
CA ASP A 246 12.48 9.24 3.77
C ASP A 246 11.35 10.27 3.73
N SER A 247 11.50 11.32 2.91
CA SER A 247 10.49 12.35 2.71
C SER A 247 9.22 11.78 2.06
N PHE A 248 9.37 10.97 1.01
CA PHE A 248 8.27 10.25 0.40
C PHE A 248 7.55 9.34 1.41
N ASN A 249 8.31 8.50 2.13
CA ASN A 249 7.76 7.60 3.14
C ASN A 249 7.00 8.34 4.24
N GLN A 250 7.49 9.51 4.63
CA GLN A 250 6.81 10.34 5.64
C GLN A 250 5.45 10.84 5.13
N VAL A 251 5.41 11.37 3.91
CA VAL A 251 4.18 11.85 3.28
C VAL A 251 3.18 10.72 3.11
N MET A 252 3.62 9.55 2.61
CA MET A 252 2.75 8.37 2.47
C MET A 252 2.23 7.84 3.82
N THR A 253 3.06 7.86 4.87
CA THR A 253 2.63 7.44 6.21
C THR A 253 1.56 8.39 6.78
N ASN A 254 1.71 9.69 6.55
CA ASN A 254 0.71 10.68 6.96
C ASN A 254 -0.59 10.52 6.17
N GLU A 255 -0.50 10.26 4.87
CA GLU A 255 -1.66 10.00 4.02
C GLU A 255 -2.40 8.72 4.44
N MET A 256 -1.68 7.66 4.82
CA MET A 256 -2.28 6.45 5.39
C MET A 256 -3.01 6.74 6.71
N LEU A 257 -2.43 7.56 7.59
CA LEU A 257 -3.10 8.00 8.82
C LEU A 257 -4.40 8.77 8.52
N GLN A 258 -4.37 9.65 7.51
CA GLN A 258 -5.54 10.38 7.06
C GLN A 258 -6.60 9.43 6.48
N LEU A 259 -6.20 8.43 5.69
CA LEU A 259 -7.09 7.43 5.11
C LEU A 259 -7.84 6.65 6.19
N LEU A 260 -7.14 6.21 7.25
CA LEU A 260 -7.78 5.53 8.39
C LEU A 260 -8.85 6.40 9.07
N GLU A 261 -8.60 7.71 9.18
CA GLU A 261 -9.57 8.66 9.75
C GLU A 261 -10.76 8.88 8.80
N THR A 262 -10.51 9.03 7.50
CA THR A 262 -11.55 9.14 6.47
C THR A 262 -12.43 7.89 6.44
N GLN A 263 -11.84 6.68 6.40
CA GLN A 263 -12.56 5.40 6.45
C GLN A 263 -13.47 5.33 7.69
N ARG A 264 -12.94 5.66 8.87
CA ARG A 264 -13.71 5.67 10.11
C ARG A 264 -14.83 6.71 10.11
N SER A 265 -14.65 7.84 9.41
CA SER A 265 -15.71 8.83 9.23
C SER A 265 -16.80 8.29 8.30
N MET A 266 -16.42 7.66 7.19
CA MET A 266 -17.35 7.06 6.23
C MET A 266 -18.18 5.94 6.86
N GLU A 267 -17.56 5.08 7.68
CA GLU A 267 -18.28 4.03 8.42
C GLU A 267 -19.39 4.60 9.32
N ARG A 268 -19.11 5.73 9.99
CA ARG A 268 -20.11 6.44 10.80
C ARG A 268 -21.20 7.09 9.96
N THR A 269 -20.84 7.74 8.86
CA THR A 269 -21.79 8.41 7.95
C THR A 269 -22.76 7.39 7.34
N LEU A 270 -22.26 6.23 6.93
CA LEU A 270 -23.06 5.17 6.33
C LEU A 270 -23.76 4.27 7.36
N ALA A 271 -23.45 4.43 8.65
CA ALA A 271 -23.92 3.56 9.73
C ALA A 271 -23.68 2.06 9.47
N ILE A 272 -22.50 1.74 8.93
CA ILE A 272 -22.03 0.37 8.65
C ILE A 272 -21.17 -0.15 9.82
N PRO A 273 -20.98 -1.49 9.93
CA PRO A 273 -20.14 -2.07 10.97
C PRO A 273 -18.73 -1.49 10.98
N ALA A 274 -18.19 -1.28 12.18
CA ALA A 274 -16.82 -0.79 12.35
C ALA A 274 -15.81 -1.85 11.90
N GLY A 275 -14.81 -1.44 11.12
CA GLY A 275 -13.78 -2.35 10.59
C GLY A 275 -14.05 -2.84 9.17
N LEU A 276 -15.20 -2.52 8.57
CA LEU A 276 -15.53 -2.94 7.21
C LEU A 276 -14.67 -2.23 6.16
N LEU A 277 -14.49 -0.91 6.32
CA LEU A 277 -13.65 -0.09 5.44
C LEU A 277 -12.27 0.13 6.04
N VAL A 278 -12.22 0.30 7.36
CA VAL A 278 -11.02 0.64 8.10
C VAL A 278 -9.90 -0.39 7.87
N GLY A 279 -8.72 0.11 7.48
CA GLY A 279 -7.52 -0.71 7.29
C GLY A 279 -7.36 -1.29 5.88
N SER A 280 -8.36 -1.13 5.02
CA SER A 280 -8.29 -1.46 3.59
C SER A 280 -7.38 -0.50 2.84
N SER A 281 -6.88 -0.91 1.66
CA SER A 281 -6.20 0.01 0.73
C SER A 281 -7.17 1.12 0.25
N LEU A 282 -6.66 2.21 -0.31
CA LEU A 282 -7.52 3.26 -0.89
C LEU A 282 -8.41 2.70 -2.00
N VAL A 283 -7.83 1.87 -2.87
CA VAL A 283 -8.54 1.23 -4.00
C VAL A 283 -9.58 0.25 -3.46
N GLU A 284 -9.21 -0.59 -2.50
CA GLU A 284 -10.12 -1.53 -1.83
C GLU A 284 -11.26 -0.78 -1.13
N THR A 285 -10.99 0.37 -0.51
CA THR A 285 -12.02 1.23 0.10
C THR A 285 -13.04 1.71 -0.94
N ILE A 286 -12.56 2.16 -2.10
CA ILE A 286 -13.43 2.56 -3.22
C ILE A 286 -14.24 1.35 -3.71
N GLN A 287 -13.62 0.19 -3.87
CA GLN A 287 -14.31 -1.03 -4.30
C GLN A 287 -15.44 -1.43 -3.34
N LYS A 288 -15.17 -1.41 -2.02
CA LYS A 288 -16.16 -1.71 -0.99
C LYS A 288 -17.30 -0.68 -0.99
N LEU A 289 -17.01 0.61 -1.14
CA LEU A 289 -18.03 1.66 -1.22
C LEU A 289 -18.93 1.50 -2.46
N VAL A 290 -18.38 1.11 -3.60
CA VAL A 290 -19.16 0.86 -4.83
C VAL A 290 -20.00 -0.41 -4.66
N THR A 291 -19.45 -1.45 -4.04
CA THR A 291 -20.19 -2.68 -3.71
C THR A 291 -21.38 -2.39 -2.78
N LEU A 292 -21.22 -1.44 -1.84
CA LEU A 292 -22.28 -0.99 -0.93
C LEU A 292 -23.40 -0.18 -1.61
N HIS A 293 -23.20 0.33 -2.82
CA HIS A 293 -24.11 1.29 -3.46
C HIS A 293 -25.59 0.86 -3.52
N PRO A 294 -25.95 -0.39 -3.87
CA PRO A 294 -27.36 -0.81 -3.95
C PRO A 294 -28.10 -0.62 -2.63
N VAL A 295 -27.41 -0.89 -1.53
CA VAL A 295 -27.96 -0.88 -0.17
C VAL A 295 -27.77 0.47 0.50
N HIS A 296 -26.69 1.17 0.16
CA HIS A 296 -26.27 2.46 0.70
C HIS A 296 -25.95 3.41 -0.45
N ARG A 297 -26.97 4.08 -0.97
CA ARG A 297 -26.83 4.95 -2.16
C ARG A 297 -25.73 6.01 -2.04
N GLN A 298 -25.61 6.60 -0.86
CA GLN A 298 -24.59 7.60 -0.56
C GLN A 298 -23.15 7.05 -0.68
N ALA A 299 -22.96 5.73 -0.62
CA ALA A 299 -21.65 5.11 -0.74
C ALA A 299 -20.99 5.38 -2.09
N LEU A 300 -21.76 5.46 -3.19
CA LEU A 300 -21.21 5.82 -4.50
C LEU A 300 -20.67 7.26 -4.52
N VAL A 301 -21.40 8.20 -3.92
CA VAL A 301 -20.93 9.60 -3.81
C VAL A 301 -19.70 9.69 -2.91
N LEU A 302 -19.68 8.95 -1.79
CA LEU A 302 -18.50 8.88 -0.92
C LEU A 302 -17.29 8.23 -1.62
N ALA A 303 -17.51 7.26 -2.51
CA ALA A 303 -16.43 6.67 -3.32
C ALA A 303 -15.80 7.72 -4.25
N VAL A 304 -16.62 8.57 -4.87
CA VAL A 304 -16.18 9.69 -5.71
C VAL A 304 -15.44 10.74 -4.89
N ASP A 305 -15.98 11.12 -3.74
CA ASP A 305 -15.35 12.09 -2.83
C ASP A 305 -14.00 11.57 -2.31
N CYS A 306 -13.91 10.28 -1.98
CA CYS A 306 -12.68 9.63 -1.57
C CYS A 306 -11.66 9.62 -2.72
N ALA A 307 -12.07 9.26 -3.94
CA ALA A 307 -11.19 9.27 -5.11
C ALA A 307 -10.65 10.68 -5.44
N GLU A 308 -11.47 11.72 -5.33
CA GLU A 308 -11.03 13.11 -5.51
C GLU A 308 -10.07 13.53 -4.38
N GLN A 309 -10.40 13.25 -3.12
CA GLN A 309 -9.59 13.63 -1.96
C GLN A 309 -8.16 13.07 -2.03
N TYR A 310 -8.02 11.82 -2.47
CA TYR A 310 -6.73 11.14 -2.58
C TYR A 310 -6.16 11.17 -4.00
N THR A 311 -6.71 12.02 -4.87
CA THR A 311 -6.19 12.27 -6.24
C THR A 311 -6.01 11.01 -7.07
N VAL A 312 -6.96 10.07 -6.98
CA VAL A 312 -6.93 8.84 -7.79
C VAL A 312 -7.07 9.23 -9.27
N PRO A 313 -6.21 8.71 -10.17
CA PRO A 313 -6.35 8.97 -11.59
C PRO A 313 -7.74 8.56 -12.12
N PRO A 314 -8.45 9.40 -12.90
CA PRO A 314 -9.78 9.09 -13.43
C PRO A 314 -9.85 7.75 -14.17
N ARG A 315 -8.80 7.43 -14.93
CA ARG A 315 -8.70 6.14 -15.64
C ARG A 315 -8.66 4.95 -14.66
N GLN A 316 -7.88 5.04 -13.58
CA GLN A 316 -7.78 4.00 -12.55
C GLN A 316 -9.11 3.86 -11.79
N PHE A 317 -9.75 4.98 -11.47
CA PHE A 317 -11.06 4.99 -10.81
C PHE A 317 -12.12 4.29 -11.66
N TRP A 318 -12.19 4.58 -12.96
CA TRP A 318 -13.14 3.93 -13.87
C TRP A 318 -12.91 2.43 -14.04
N TRP A 319 -11.66 1.97 -14.17
CA TRP A 319 -11.36 0.54 -14.16
C TRP A 319 -11.79 -0.14 -12.86
N THR A 320 -11.67 0.56 -11.74
CA THR A 320 -12.12 0.07 -10.43
C THR A 320 -13.64 -0.04 -10.39
N LEU A 321 -14.36 0.98 -10.88
CA LEU A 321 -15.82 0.95 -11.00
C LEU A 321 -16.30 -0.18 -11.89
N LEU A 322 -15.75 -0.30 -13.11
CA LEU A 322 -16.15 -1.32 -14.07
C LEU A 322 -16.03 -2.72 -13.46
N ARG A 323 -14.86 -3.06 -12.91
CA ARG A 323 -14.62 -4.38 -12.30
C ARG A 323 -15.58 -4.71 -11.15
N VAL A 324 -15.94 -3.71 -10.33
CA VAL A 324 -16.84 -3.92 -9.21
C VAL A 324 -18.28 -4.05 -9.68
N LEU A 325 -18.75 -3.13 -10.53
CA LEU A 325 -20.13 -3.12 -11.02
C LEU A 325 -20.46 -4.37 -11.83
N VAL A 326 -19.51 -4.87 -12.63
CA VAL A 326 -19.64 -6.14 -13.36
C VAL A 326 -19.75 -7.31 -12.38
N ARG A 327 -18.84 -7.38 -11.39
CA ARG A 327 -18.86 -8.45 -10.39
C ARG A 327 -20.13 -8.46 -9.54
N THR A 328 -20.75 -7.31 -9.32
CA THR A 328 -21.97 -7.16 -8.52
C THR A 328 -23.24 -7.09 -9.37
N ASP A 329 -23.17 -7.37 -10.69
CA ASP A 329 -24.29 -7.35 -11.63
C ASP A 329 -25.05 -6.00 -11.69
N GLN A 330 -24.38 -4.89 -11.34
CA GLN A 330 -24.94 -3.53 -11.28
C GLN A 330 -24.89 -2.80 -12.63
N TRP A 331 -25.41 -3.42 -13.68
CA TRP A 331 -25.32 -2.91 -15.05
C TRP A 331 -26.08 -1.61 -15.30
N GLU A 332 -27.25 -1.44 -14.67
CA GLU A 332 -28.04 -0.20 -14.80
C GLU A 332 -27.26 1.01 -14.27
N THR A 333 -26.59 0.85 -13.13
CA THR A 333 -25.73 1.87 -12.55
C THR A 333 -24.55 2.18 -13.48
N LEU A 334 -23.94 1.15 -14.07
CA LEU A 334 -22.84 1.30 -15.03
C LEU A 334 -23.26 2.14 -16.25
N LEU A 335 -24.38 1.80 -16.88
CA LEU A 335 -24.93 2.54 -18.01
C LEU A 335 -25.27 3.98 -17.65
N ALA A 336 -25.93 4.19 -16.51
CA ALA A 336 -26.31 5.53 -16.07
C ALA A 336 -25.09 6.42 -15.81
N LEU A 337 -23.99 5.85 -15.29
CA LEU A 337 -22.74 6.57 -15.08
C LEU A 337 -22.03 6.87 -16.42
N ALA A 338 -21.93 5.87 -17.30
CA ALA A 338 -21.25 5.99 -18.60
C ALA A 338 -21.98 6.96 -19.54
N GLY A 339 -23.32 7.02 -19.49
CA GLY A 339 -24.10 7.88 -20.36
C GLY A 339 -24.07 9.38 -20.03
N VAL A 340 -23.63 9.76 -18.83
CA VAL A 340 -23.57 11.18 -18.41
C VAL A 340 -22.20 11.79 -18.63
N VAL A 341 -21.14 11.02 -18.36
CA VAL A 341 -19.75 11.47 -18.52
C VAL A 341 -19.02 10.40 -19.31
N ARG A 342 -18.45 10.78 -20.46
CA ARG A 342 -17.63 9.88 -21.26
C ARG A 342 -16.54 9.24 -20.37
N PRO A 343 -16.46 7.91 -20.29
CA PRO A 343 -15.42 7.23 -19.53
C PRO A 343 -14.02 7.58 -20.08
N PRO A 344 -13.03 7.93 -19.24
CA PRO A 344 -11.62 8.09 -19.63
C PRO A 344 -10.98 6.82 -20.18
N ILE A 345 -11.63 5.66 -19.99
CA ILE A 345 -11.22 4.37 -20.57
C ILE A 345 -11.82 4.13 -21.97
N GLY A 346 -12.73 5.00 -22.43
CA GLY A 346 -13.54 4.77 -23.63
C GLY A 346 -14.74 3.85 -23.37
N TYR A 347 -15.60 3.68 -24.37
CA TYR A 347 -16.74 2.76 -24.27
C TYR A 347 -16.39 1.32 -24.67
N VAL A 348 -15.37 1.12 -25.52
CA VAL A 348 -14.97 -0.21 -26.02
C VAL A 348 -14.71 -1.21 -24.87
N PRO A 349 -13.89 -0.90 -23.84
CA PRO A 349 -13.64 -1.88 -22.78
C PRO A 349 -14.85 -2.17 -21.89
N ILE A 350 -15.84 -1.27 -21.88
CA ILE A 350 -17.09 -1.48 -21.17
C ILE A 350 -17.95 -2.47 -21.94
N VAL A 351 -18.03 -2.29 -23.26
CA VAL A 351 -18.80 -3.15 -24.16
C VAL A 351 -18.23 -4.57 -24.21
N GLU A 352 -16.91 -4.73 -24.35
CA GLU A 352 -16.26 -6.04 -24.33
C GLU A 352 -16.70 -6.86 -23.10
N VAL A 353 -16.62 -6.26 -21.91
CA VAL A 353 -17.02 -6.92 -20.67
C VAL A 353 -18.53 -7.18 -20.59
N MET A 354 -19.36 -6.35 -21.23
CA MET A 354 -20.80 -6.57 -21.30
C MET A 354 -21.16 -7.71 -22.26
N LEU A 355 -20.43 -7.87 -23.36
CA LEU A 355 -20.61 -8.95 -24.32
C LEU A 355 -20.18 -10.28 -23.71
N ASP A 356 -19.04 -10.30 -23.00
CA ASP A 356 -18.58 -11.47 -22.23
C ASP A 356 -19.64 -12.00 -21.24
N ASP A 357 -20.48 -11.11 -20.68
CA ASP A 357 -21.56 -11.47 -19.74
C ASP A 357 -22.96 -11.54 -20.41
N ASN A 358 -23.00 -11.63 -21.75
CA ASN A 358 -24.22 -11.77 -22.57
C ASN A 358 -25.24 -10.63 -22.42
N LYS A 359 -24.80 -9.40 -22.12
CA LYS A 359 -25.67 -8.23 -21.90
C LYS A 359 -25.94 -7.44 -23.18
N TYR A 360 -26.27 -8.11 -24.29
CA TYR A 360 -26.43 -7.50 -25.62
C TYR A 360 -27.48 -6.38 -25.68
N GLU A 361 -28.59 -6.50 -24.94
CA GLU A 361 -29.63 -5.45 -24.91
C GLU A 361 -29.09 -4.13 -24.35
N LEU A 362 -28.33 -4.22 -23.26
CA LEU A 362 -27.74 -3.06 -22.59
C LEU A 362 -26.63 -2.41 -23.44
N VAL A 363 -25.92 -3.20 -24.25
CA VAL A 363 -24.94 -2.66 -25.21
C VAL A 363 -25.65 -1.82 -26.27
N ARG A 364 -26.83 -2.25 -26.77
CA ARG A 364 -27.60 -1.45 -27.74
C ARG A 364 -28.04 -0.11 -27.16
N ASP A 365 -28.51 -0.11 -25.92
CA ASP A 365 -28.88 1.12 -25.22
C ASP A 365 -27.68 2.07 -25.07
N LEU A 366 -26.49 1.54 -24.78
CA LEU A 366 -25.27 2.32 -24.68
C LEU A 366 -24.87 2.94 -26.03
N VAL A 367 -24.99 2.19 -27.14
CA VAL A 367 -24.69 2.66 -28.50
C VAL A 367 -25.51 3.88 -28.90
N GLU A 368 -26.76 4.02 -28.40
CA GLU A 368 -27.59 5.20 -28.66
C GLU A 368 -27.08 6.47 -27.97
N VAL A 369 -26.33 6.32 -26.86
CA VAL A 369 -25.83 7.42 -26.05
C VAL A 369 -24.46 7.92 -26.55
N ILE A 370 -23.71 7.08 -27.27
CA ILE A 370 -22.37 7.39 -27.78
C ILE A 370 -22.46 8.44 -28.89
N GLN A 371 -21.81 9.59 -28.66
CA GLN A 371 -21.75 10.70 -29.63
C GLN A 371 -20.60 10.54 -30.62
N ASP A 372 -19.57 9.76 -30.29
CA ASP A 372 -18.37 9.58 -31.11
C ASP A 372 -18.64 8.52 -32.20
N ASN A 373 -18.55 8.90 -33.47
CA ASN A 373 -18.91 8.03 -34.58
C ASN A 373 -17.89 6.88 -34.75
N ASP A 374 -16.61 7.12 -34.49
CA ASP A 374 -15.56 6.12 -34.69
C ASP A 374 -15.68 5.02 -33.61
N GLU A 375 -15.87 5.41 -32.34
CA GLU A 375 -16.11 4.44 -31.25
C GLU A 375 -17.43 3.68 -31.45
N ARG A 376 -18.46 4.34 -31.99
CA ARG A 376 -19.74 3.72 -32.30
C ARG A 376 -19.62 2.66 -33.39
N GLU A 377 -18.91 2.95 -34.48
CA GLU A 377 -18.65 1.99 -35.55
C GLU A 377 -17.85 0.78 -35.04
N GLN A 378 -16.84 1.03 -34.19
CA GLN A 378 -16.06 -0.05 -33.57
C GLN A 378 -16.91 -0.97 -32.70
N ILE A 379 -17.82 -0.41 -31.89
CA ILE A 379 -18.73 -1.19 -31.03
C ILE A 379 -19.74 -1.98 -31.86
N LEU A 380 -20.25 -1.40 -32.96
CA LEU A 380 -21.15 -2.11 -33.87
C LEU A 380 -20.45 -3.27 -34.60
N ALA A 381 -19.15 -3.13 -34.91
CA ALA A 381 -18.35 -4.21 -35.46
C ALA A 381 -18.18 -5.36 -34.45
N LEU A 382 -17.84 -5.05 -33.19
CA LEU A 382 -17.74 -6.06 -32.12
C LEU A 382 -19.07 -6.80 -31.89
N LEU A 383 -20.19 -6.08 -31.93
CA LEU A 383 -21.52 -6.69 -31.84
C LEU A 383 -21.85 -7.63 -33.00
N ALA A 384 -21.29 -7.40 -34.19
CA ALA A 384 -21.48 -8.24 -35.35
C ALA A 384 -20.59 -9.49 -35.28
N GLU A 385 -19.32 -9.33 -34.87
CA GLU A 385 -18.38 -10.43 -34.68
C GLU A 385 -18.90 -11.46 -33.65
N ASP A 386 -19.37 -11.00 -32.48
CA ASP A 386 -19.91 -11.92 -31.47
C ASP A 386 -21.22 -12.61 -31.89
N GLN A 387 -22.05 -11.95 -32.73
CA GLN A 387 -23.26 -12.58 -33.27
C GLN A 387 -22.92 -13.69 -34.29
N ASP A 388 -21.90 -13.47 -35.12
CA ASP A 388 -21.42 -14.47 -36.07
C ASP A 388 -20.79 -15.68 -35.34
N GLU A 389 -20.12 -15.47 -34.19
CA GLU A 389 -19.55 -16.55 -33.37
C GLU A 389 -20.62 -17.41 -32.65
N ASP A 390 -21.71 -16.80 -32.18
CA ASP A 390 -22.83 -17.52 -31.55
C ASP A 390 -23.62 -18.37 -32.58
N ASP A 391 -23.81 -17.86 -33.80
CA ASP A 391 -24.48 -18.60 -34.88
C ASP A 391 -23.64 -19.82 -35.33
N ASP A 392 -22.32 -19.69 -35.42
CA ASP A 392 -21.41 -20.80 -35.76
C ASP A 392 -21.33 -21.88 -34.64
N GLN A 393 -21.45 -21.48 -33.36
CA GLN A 393 -21.53 -22.43 -32.24
C GLN A 393 -22.89 -23.13 -32.15
N GLY A 394 -23.98 -22.43 -32.53
CA GLY A 394 -25.32 -23.00 -32.63
C GLY A 394 -25.45 -24.05 -33.73
N GLU A 395 -24.83 -23.83 -34.91
CA GLU A 395 -24.86 -24.81 -36.00
C GLU A 395 -24.02 -26.07 -35.70
N GLN A 396 -22.91 -25.97 -34.96
CA GLN A 396 -22.10 -27.14 -34.60
C GLN A 396 -22.76 -28.07 -33.55
N GLN A 397 -23.68 -27.57 -32.71
CA GLN A 397 -24.42 -28.41 -31.77
C GLN A 397 -25.58 -29.19 -32.41
N PHE A 398 -26.11 -28.76 -33.55
CA PHE A 398 -27.18 -29.48 -34.25
C PHE A 398 -26.67 -30.67 -35.09
N ASP A 399 -25.38 -30.71 -35.41
CA ASP A 399 -24.76 -31.77 -36.23
C ASP A 399 -24.24 -32.98 -35.41
N THR A 400 -24.51 -33.06 -34.10
CA THR A 400 -24.07 -34.18 -33.23
C THR A 400 -25.19 -34.99 -32.57
N LEU A 401 -26.42 -34.96 -33.09
CA LEU A 401 -27.51 -35.85 -32.65
C LEU A 401 -27.79 -37.04 -33.57
#